data_AF-A0A8J7B5R3-F1
#
_entry.id   AF-A0A8J7B5R3-F1
#
_cell.length_a   1.000
_cell.length_b   1.000
_cell.length_c   1.000
_cell.angle_alpha   90.00
_cell.angle_beta   90.00
_cell.angle_gamma   90.00
#
_symmetry.space_group_name_H-M   'P 1'
#
loop_
_entity.id
_entity.type
_entity.pdbx_description
1 polymer ?
#
loop_
_entity_poly.entity_id
_entity_poly.type
_entity_poly.pdbx_seq_one_letter_code
_entity_poly.pdbx_strand_id
1 'polypeptide(L)'
;MKVKHVINLHKGATAVYIAALMVVYQNFGVGPWVYLALHGTYGLLWLLKDRLYPDKQWEQPISLGAGAFTFGFLGLYWVAPFLLISQGVEPPLPLVAAAIALNILGVFLHYVSDAQKYFTLKYQPGLITEGLFARCRNTNYLGEILIYFSFALLAMHWLPFAILGLVAALVFVPNMRKKDESLSRYPAFADYKARSGLLLPQLFGGAQPEAQTTSAESPN
;
A
#
# COMPACT_ATOMS: atom_id res chain seq x y z
N MET A 1 23.63 -0.91 -2.68
CA MET A 1 22.66 -1.19 -1.60
C MET A 1 21.36 -1.75 -2.21
N LYS A 2 20.37 -2.19 -1.43
CA LYS A 2 19.07 -2.64 -1.96
C LYS A 2 17.98 -1.58 -1.75
N VAL A 3 16.96 -1.56 -2.59
CA VAL A 3 15.82 -0.62 -2.46
C VAL A 3 15.20 -0.69 -1.06
N LYS A 4 15.00 -1.90 -0.53
CA LYS A 4 14.40 -2.11 0.79
C LYS A 4 15.13 -1.38 1.92
N HIS A 5 16.46 -1.21 1.83
CA HIS A 5 17.20 -0.51 2.89
C HIS A 5 16.77 0.95 3.01
N VAL A 6 16.52 1.61 1.89
CA VAL A 6 16.03 2.99 1.86
C VAL A 6 14.60 3.07 2.38
N ILE A 7 13.73 2.20 1.88
CA ILE A 7 12.32 2.19 2.29
C ILE A 7 12.20 1.88 3.78
N ASN A 8 12.89 0.85 4.27
CA ASN A 8 12.86 0.45 5.67
C ASN A 8 13.44 1.55 6.58
N LEU A 9 14.51 2.24 6.16
CA LEU A 9 15.03 3.38 6.91
C LEU A 9 13.97 4.47 7.06
N HIS A 10 13.31 4.86 5.97
CA HIS A 10 12.23 5.86 6.02
C HIS A 10 11.06 5.40 6.91
N LYS A 11 10.57 4.17 6.72
CA LYS A 11 9.43 3.62 7.49
C LYS A 11 9.78 3.49 8.98
N GLY A 12 10.99 3.05 9.32
CA GLY A 12 11.48 2.96 10.69
C GLY A 12 11.73 4.31 11.35
N ALA A 13 12.19 5.31 10.59
CA ALA A 13 12.40 6.67 11.10
C ALA A 13 11.10 7.46 11.28
N THR A 14 10.00 7.03 10.65
CA THR A 14 8.75 7.81 10.59
C THR A 14 8.15 8.09 11.99
N ALA A 15 8.08 7.09 12.87
CA ALA A 15 7.54 7.30 14.22
C ALA A 15 8.40 8.29 15.03
N VAL A 16 9.73 8.18 14.92
CA VAL A 16 10.67 9.09 15.58
C VAL A 16 10.54 10.50 15.02
N TYR A 17 10.42 10.65 13.69
CA TYR A 17 10.21 11.94 13.04
C TYR A 17 8.93 12.63 13.53
N ILE A 18 7.81 11.90 13.59
CA ILE A 18 6.53 12.43 14.06
C ILE A 18 6.62 12.83 15.54
N ALA A 19 7.19 11.98 16.39
CA ALA A 19 7.39 12.31 17.81
C ALA A 19 8.31 13.53 18.00
N ALA A 20 9.37 13.66 17.19
CA ALA A 20 10.24 14.82 17.20
C ALA A 20 9.49 16.11 16.81
N LEU A 21 8.62 16.06 15.80
CA LEU A 21 7.75 17.19 15.46
C LEU A 21 6.85 17.59 16.63
N MET A 22 6.23 16.62 17.31
CA MET A 22 5.36 16.89 18.46
C MET A 22 6.12 17.63 19.57
N VAL A 23 7.37 17.22 19.85
CA VAL A 23 8.24 17.90 20.81
C VAL A 23 8.66 19.28 20.33
N VAL A 24 9.10 19.44 19.07
CA VAL A 24 9.57 20.72 18.56
C VAL A 24 8.45 21.77 18.54
N TYR A 25 7.25 21.39 18.12
CA TYR A 25 6.10 22.29 18.01
C TYR A 25 5.22 22.32 19.27
N GLN A 26 5.58 21.57 20.32
CA GLN A 26 4.81 21.43 21.56
C GLN A 26 3.33 21.10 21.34
N ASN A 27 3.07 20.25 20.33
CA ASN A 27 1.72 19.89 19.93
C ASN A 27 1.46 18.40 20.20
N PHE A 28 0.72 18.16 21.28
CA PHE A 28 0.36 16.82 21.79
C PHE A 28 -1.16 16.60 21.78
N GLY A 29 -1.85 17.26 20.86
CA GLY A 29 -3.29 17.11 20.68
C GLY A 29 -3.70 15.73 20.15
N VAL A 30 -5.01 15.55 19.98
CA VAL A 30 -5.58 14.27 19.50
C VAL A 30 -5.10 13.97 18.08
N GLY A 31 -5.09 14.98 17.20
CA GLY A 31 -4.60 14.85 15.82
C GLY A 31 -3.19 14.24 15.74
N PRO A 32 -2.16 14.87 16.35
CA PRO A 32 -0.80 14.34 16.39
C PRO A 32 -0.67 12.92 16.95
N TRP A 33 -1.35 12.60 18.06
CA TRP A 33 -1.31 11.25 18.65
C TRP A 33 -1.93 10.19 17.74
N VAL A 34 -3.07 10.49 17.13
CA VAL A 34 -3.70 9.60 16.15
C VAL A 34 -2.77 9.43 14.94
N TYR A 35 -2.18 10.52 14.45
CA TYR A 35 -1.27 10.46 13.30
C TYR A 35 -0.03 9.60 13.60
N LEU A 36 0.58 9.77 14.77
CA LEU A 36 1.69 8.95 15.25
C LEU A 36 1.27 7.48 15.35
N ALA A 37 0.11 7.19 15.92
CA ALA A 37 -0.40 5.83 16.05
C ALA A 37 -0.59 5.17 14.68
N LEU A 38 -1.21 5.85 13.72
CA LEU A 38 -1.49 5.27 12.40
C LEU A 38 -0.22 5.16 11.54
N HIS A 39 0.54 6.26 11.36
CA HIS A 39 1.71 6.26 10.47
C HIS A 39 2.92 5.55 11.10
N GLY A 40 3.12 5.70 12.41
CA GLY A 40 4.16 4.98 13.14
C GLY A 40 3.95 3.47 13.14
N THR A 41 2.73 3.02 13.46
CA THR A 41 2.40 1.58 13.41
C THR A 41 2.50 1.02 12.01
N TYR A 42 2.03 1.76 10.99
CA TYR A 42 2.23 1.36 9.60
C TYR A 42 3.72 1.17 9.26
N GLY A 43 4.59 2.08 9.72
CA GLY A 43 6.04 1.94 9.58
C GLY A 43 6.59 0.67 10.23
N LEU A 44 6.15 0.35 11.45
CA LEU A 44 6.55 -0.88 12.16
C LEU A 44 6.06 -2.15 11.46
N LEU A 45 4.79 -2.17 11.05
CA LEU A 45 4.19 -3.30 10.31
C LEU A 45 4.91 -3.53 8.97
N TRP A 46 5.37 -2.45 8.31
CA TRP A 46 6.17 -2.57 7.10
C TRP A 46 7.48 -3.32 7.36
N LEU A 47 8.21 -2.96 8.42
CA LEU A 47 9.46 -3.65 8.79
C LEU A 47 9.22 -5.12 9.15
N LEU A 48 8.11 -5.41 9.82
CA LEU A 48 7.74 -6.79 10.14
C LEU A 48 7.43 -7.59 8.87
N LYS A 49 6.62 -7.04 7.97
CA LYS A 49 6.33 -7.63 6.65
C LYS A 49 7.59 -7.92 5.85
N ASP A 50 8.52 -6.96 5.76
CA ASP A 50 9.78 -7.15 5.01
C ASP A 50 10.60 -8.32 5.55
N ARG A 51 10.54 -8.60 6.86
CA ARG A 51 11.22 -9.76 7.45
C ARG A 51 10.47 -11.08 7.26
N LEU A 52 9.14 -11.08 7.30
CA LEU A 52 8.34 -12.31 7.29
C LEU A 52 8.02 -12.80 5.87
N TYR A 53 7.66 -11.89 4.97
CA TYR A 53 7.27 -12.18 3.58
C TYR A 53 7.77 -11.06 2.64
N PRO A 54 9.09 -11.01 2.38
CA PRO A 54 9.72 -9.93 1.60
C PRO A 54 9.20 -9.87 0.17
N ASP A 55 9.14 -8.66 -0.39
CA ASP A 55 8.82 -8.45 -1.80
C ASP A 55 10.09 -8.44 -2.65
N LYS A 56 10.12 -9.27 -3.70
CA LYS A 56 11.25 -9.38 -4.63
C LYS A 56 11.58 -8.07 -5.34
N GLN A 57 10.61 -7.17 -5.50
CA GLN A 57 10.84 -5.84 -6.08
C GLN A 57 11.78 -4.99 -5.22
N TRP A 58 11.75 -5.16 -3.89
CA TRP A 58 12.58 -4.36 -2.98
C TRP A 58 14.00 -4.93 -2.77
N GLU A 59 14.25 -6.15 -3.26
CA GLU A 59 15.55 -6.81 -3.21
C GLU A 59 16.52 -6.33 -4.31
N GLN A 60 16.01 -5.54 -5.28
CA GLN A 60 16.81 -5.07 -6.40
C GLN A 60 17.95 -4.14 -5.95
N PRO A 61 19.15 -4.26 -6.56
CA PRO A 61 20.27 -3.38 -6.25
C PRO A 61 20.01 -1.97 -6.79
N ILE A 62 20.44 -0.97 -6.03
CA ILE A 62 20.44 0.44 -6.44
C ILE A 62 21.76 1.11 -6.05
N SER A 63 22.12 2.14 -6.83
CA SER A 63 23.23 3.04 -6.54
C SER A 63 22.93 3.91 -5.31
N LEU A 64 23.97 4.49 -4.71
CA LEU A 64 23.80 5.41 -3.58
C LEU A 64 23.01 6.66 -3.98
N GLY A 65 23.27 7.23 -5.17
CA GLY A 65 22.54 8.40 -5.67
C GLY A 65 21.05 8.11 -5.88
N ALA A 66 20.71 6.96 -6.48
CA ALA A 66 19.32 6.53 -6.61
C ALA A 66 18.67 6.28 -5.24
N GLY A 67 19.44 5.77 -4.27
CA GLY A 67 18.99 5.61 -2.89
C GLY A 67 18.66 6.93 -2.20
N ALA A 68 19.54 7.93 -2.33
CA ALA A 68 19.31 9.27 -1.79
C ALA A 68 18.06 9.93 -2.40
N PHE A 69 17.91 9.85 -3.74
CA PHE A 69 16.71 10.32 -4.42
C PHE A 69 15.45 9.61 -3.91
N THR A 70 15.49 8.28 -3.78
CA THR A 70 14.36 7.49 -3.28
C THR A 70 13.99 7.90 -1.85
N PHE A 71 14.98 8.12 -0.98
CA PHE A 71 14.73 8.58 0.39
C PHE A 71 14.05 9.96 0.41
N GLY A 72 14.57 10.91 -0.37
CA GLY A 72 13.99 12.24 -0.50
C GLY A 72 12.57 12.22 -1.06
N PHE A 73 12.33 11.39 -2.08
CA PHE A 73 11.00 11.21 -2.66
C PHE A 73 10.01 10.58 -1.66
N LEU A 74 10.42 9.59 -0.88
CA LEU A 74 9.61 9.05 0.22
C LEU A 74 9.34 10.09 1.30
N GLY A 75 10.31 10.97 1.57
CA GLY A 75 10.18 12.08 2.51
C GLY A 75 9.04 13.06 2.19
N LEU A 76 8.50 13.06 0.96
CA LEU A 76 7.27 13.78 0.65
C LEU A 76 6.08 13.33 1.53
N TYR A 77 6.08 12.09 2.01
CA TYR A 77 5.06 11.58 2.95
C TYR A 77 5.18 12.16 4.37
N TRP A 78 6.28 12.81 4.70
CA TRP A 78 6.47 13.53 5.96
C TRP A 78 5.92 14.97 5.94
N VAL A 79 5.46 15.45 4.78
CA VAL A 79 4.77 16.75 4.67
C VAL A 79 3.45 16.76 5.45
N ALA A 80 2.67 15.67 5.39
CA ALA A 80 1.39 15.58 6.08
C ALA A 80 1.50 15.68 7.63
N PRO A 81 2.34 14.90 8.34
CA PRO A 81 2.51 15.10 9.78
C PRO A 81 3.14 16.45 10.11
N PHE A 82 4.06 16.95 9.28
CA PHE A 82 4.65 18.27 9.46
C PHE A 82 3.56 19.35 9.49
N LEU A 83 2.67 19.39 8.49
CA LEU A 83 1.61 20.38 8.40
C LEU A 83 0.63 20.26 9.57
N LEU A 84 0.15 19.05 9.86
CA LEU A 84 -0.76 18.79 10.98
C LEU A 84 -0.18 19.33 12.31
N ILE A 85 1.06 18.95 12.61
CA ILE A 85 1.67 19.20 13.91
C ILE A 85 2.13 20.65 14.03
N SER A 86 2.76 21.20 12.99
CA SER A 86 3.29 22.57 13.02
C SER A 86 2.22 23.66 12.99
N GLN A 87 1.07 23.40 12.36
CA GLN A 87 -0.02 24.38 12.26
C GLN A 87 -0.98 24.33 13.45
N GLY A 88 -0.93 23.29 14.29
CA GLY A 88 -1.84 23.16 15.44
C GLY A 88 -3.30 22.97 15.07
N VAL A 89 -3.59 22.53 13.83
CA VAL A 89 -4.96 22.29 13.36
C VAL A 89 -5.49 21.02 14.02
N GLU A 90 -6.64 21.11 14.67
CA GLU A 90 -7.32 19.96 15.27
C GLU A 90 -8.39 19.39 14.34
N PRO A 91 -8.22 18.15 13.85
CA PRO A 91 -9.20 17.54 12.97
C PRO A 91 -10.48 17.20 13.73
N PRO A 92 -11.67 17.49 13.18
CA PRO A 92 -12.93 17.17 13.84
C PRO A 92 -13.10 15.66 14.00
N LEU A 93 -13.69 15.22 15.12
CA LEU A 93 -13.81 13.79 15.46
C LEU A 93 -14.42 12.90 14.35
N PRO A 94 -15.45 13.32 13.59
CA PRO A 94 -15.94 12.52 12.48
C PRO A 94 -14.88 12.26 11.40
N LEU A 95 -14.01 13.23 11.12
CA LEU A 95 -12.90 13.08 10.18
C LEU A 95 -11.82 12.15 10.75
N VAL A 96 -11.51 12.28 12.04
CA VAL A 96 -10.59 11.36 12.74
C VAL A 96 -11.10 9.92 12.65
N ALA A 97 -12.38 9.68 12.92
CA ALA A 97 -13.00 8.36 12.82
C ALA A 97 -12.95 7.81 11.38
N ALA A 98 -13.24 8.66 10.38
CA ALA A 98 -13.15 8.26 8.97
C ALA A 98 -11.70 7.91 8.57
N ALA A 99 -10.72 8.70 9.00
CA ALA A 99 -9.30 8.43 8.74
C ALA A 99 -8.86 7.11 9.37
N ILE A 100 -9.24 6.83 10.62
CA ILE A 100 -8.95 5.54 11.28
C ILE A 100 -9.58 4.38 10.50
N ALA A 101 -10.85 4.48 10.12
CA ALA A 101 -11.55 3.44 9.37
C ALA A 101 -10.87 3.15 8.02
N LEU A 102 -10.53 4.22 7.26
CA LEU A 102 -9.82 4.11 5.99
C LEU A 102 -8.42 3.52 6.16
N ASN A 103 -7.71 3.90 7.23
CA ASN A 103 -6.39 3.35 7.53
C ASN A 103 -6.46 1.84 7.81
N ILE A 104 -7.40 1.40 8.66
CA ILE A 104 -7.58 -0.02 9.00
C ILE A 104 -7.93 -0.83 7.76
N LEU A 105 -8.88 -0.35 6.95
CA LEU A 105 -9.24 -1.00 5.68
C LEU A 105 -8.03 -1.04 4.73
N GLY A 106 -7.28 0.05 4.64
CA GLY A 106 -6.08 0.13 3.82
C GLY A 106 -4.99 -0.84 4.26
N VAL A 107 -4.75 -0.97 5.56
CA VAL A 107 -3.82 -1.94 6.15
C VAL A 107 -4.26 -3.37 5.83
N PHE A 108 -5.55 -3.69 6.01
CA PHE A 108 -6.08 -5.00 5.65
C PHE A 108 -5.84 -5.32 4.17
N LEU A 109 -6.26 -4.43 3.26
CA LEU A 109 -6.10 -4.65 1.81
C LEU A 109 -4.63 -4.74 1.40
N HIS A 110 -3.76 -3.90 1.97
CA HIS A 110 -2.33 -3.88 1.64
C HIS A 110 -1.61 -5.14 2.12
N TYR A 111 -1.59 -5.39 3.44
CA TYR A 111 -0.76 -6.45 4.01
C TYR A 111 -1.32 -7.84 3.67
N VAL A 112 -2.64 -8.03 3.70
CA VAL A 112 -3.23 -9.34 3.45
C VAL A 112 -3.08 -9.73 1.98
N SER A 113 -3.23 -8.78 1.03
CA SER A 113 -3.02 -9.09 -0.39
C SER A 113 -1.55 -9.39 -0.70
N ASP A 114 -0.60 -8.70 -0.06
CA ASP A 114 0.82 -9.03 -0.21
C ASP A 114 1.18 -10.38 0.42
N ALA A 115 0.59 -10.73 1.57
CA ALA A 115 0.75 -12.04 2.18
C ALA A 115 0.17 -13.15 1.27
N GLN A 116 -1.07 -12.97 0.78
CA GLN A 116 -1.69 -13.90 -0.18
C GLN A 116 -0.78 -14.06 -1.40
N LYS A 117 -0.32 -12.96 -2.01
CA LYS A 117 0.59 -12.96 -3.15
C LYS A 117 1.87 -13.75 -2.86
N TYR A 118 2.53 -13.45 -1.74
CA TYR A 118 3.81 -14.06 -1.37
C TYR A 118 3.66 -15.57 -1.17
N PHE A 119 2.72 -15.99 -0.33
CA PHE A 119 2.56 -17.41 0.00
C PHE A 119 2.00 -18.21 -1.18
N THR A 120 1.05 -17.69 -1.96
CA THR A 120 0.59 -18.35 -3.18
C THR A 120 1.75 -18.57 -4.16
N LEU A 121 2.54 -17.53 -4.48
CA LEU A 121 3.64 -17.65 -5.44
C LEU A 121 4.83 -18.46 -4.91
N LYS A 122 4.97 -18.60 -3.59
CA LYS A 122 5.99 -19.46 -2.97
C LYS A 122 5.73 -20.93 -3.27
N TYR A 123 4.46 -21.36 -3.27
CA TYR A 123 4.10 -22.77 -3.44
C TYR A 123 3.56 -23.09 -4.84
N GLN A 124 2.96 -22.12 -5.52
CA GLN A 124 2.33 -22.26 -6.84
C GLN A 124 2.60 -21.00 -7.68
N PRO A 125 3.73 -20.95 -8.42
CA PRO A 125 3.99 -19.86 -9.34
C PRO A 125 2.95 -19.80 -10.46
N GLY A 126 2.32 -18.64 -10.67
CA GLY A 126 1.31 -18.51 -11.71
C GLY A 126 0.51 -17.21 -11.65
N LEU A 127 -0.63 -17.20 -12.33
CA LEU A 127 -1.59 -16.11 -12.29
C LEU A 127 -2.55 -16.30 -11.10
N ILE A 128 -2.56 -15.34 -10.17
CA ILE A 128 -3.50 -15.34 -9.03
C ILE A 128 -4.80 -14.69 -9.46
N THR A 129 -5.91 -15.43 -9.39
CA THR A 129 -7.26 -14.93 -9.76
C THR A 129 -8.31 -15.15 -8.68
N GLU A 130 -7.87 -15.43 -7.45
CA GLU A 130 -8.72 -15.75 -6.30
C GLU A 130 -8.51 -14.77 -5.13
N GLY A 131 -9.34 -14.90 -4.09
CA GLY A 131 -9.25 -14.10 -2.87
C GLY A 131 -9.27 -12.59 -3.14
N LEU A 132 -8.35 -11.85 -2.53
CA LEU A 132 -8.26 -10.39 -2.67
C LEU A 132 -7.93 -9.93 -4.09
N PHE A 133 -7.39 -10.82 -4.95
CA PHE A 133 -7.09 -10.50 -6.34
C PHE A 133 -8.24 -10.81 -7.29
N ALA A 134 -9.27 -11.56 -6.87
CA ALA A 134 -10.32 -12.05 -7.76
C ALA A 134 -11.04 -10.94 -8.56
N ARG A 135 -11.24 -9.77 -7.94
CA ARG A 135 -11.96 -8.64 -8.53
C ARG A 135 -11.12 -7.37 -8.64
N CYS A 136 -9.91 -7.34 -8.10
CA CYS A 136 -9.00 -6.20 -8.19
C CYS A 136 -7.57 -6.69 -8.40
N ARG A 137 -6.94 -6.28 -9.50
CA ARG A 137 -5.58 -6.75 -9.81
C ARG A 137 -4.54 -6.14 -8.90
N ASN A 138 -4.79 -4.97 -8.32
CA ASN A 138 -3.82 -4.20 -7.55
C ASN A 138 -4.33 -3.82 -6.15
N THR A 139 -4.92 -4.80 -5.46
CA THR A 139 -5.48 -4.62 -4.10
C THR A 139 -4.46 -4.06 -3.10
N ASN A 140 -3.19 -4.43 -3.24
CA ASN A 140 -2.12 -3.90 -2.40
C ASN A 140 -1.94 -2.38 -2.60
N TYR A 141 -1.96 -1.90 -3.84
CA TYR A 141 -1.88 -0.47 -4.15
C TYR A 141 -3.13 0.28 -3.70
N LEU A 142 -4.32 -0.32 -3.82
CA LEU A 142 -5.54 0.28 -3.28
C LEU A 142 -5.40 0.47 -1.76
N GLY A 143 -4.93 -0.56 -1.06
CA GLY A 143 -4.69 -0.48 0.38
C GLY A 143 -3.69 0.62 0.75
N GLU A 144 -2.56 0.71 0.03
CA GLU A 144 -1.55 1.74 0.26
C GLU A 144 -2.09 3.16 -0.01
N ILE A 145 -2.91 3.34 -1.06
CA ILE A 145 -3.59 4.62 -1.32
C ILE A 145 -4.54 4.99 -0.18
N LEU A 146 -5.33 4.05 0.35
CA LEU A 146 -6.25 4.32 1.47
C LEU A 146 -5.49 4.70 2.76
N ILE A 147 -4.36 4.05 3.03
CA ILE A 147 -3.47 4.40 4.16
C ILE A 147 -3.01 5.86 4.00
N TYR A 148 -2.42 6.22 2.87
CA TYR A 148 -1.92 7.59 2.67
C TYR A 148 -3.02 8.63 2.52
N PHE A 149 -4.21 8.25 2.04
CA PHE A 149 -5.37 9.12 2.01
C PHE A 149 -5.86 9.43 3.43
N SER A 150 -5.85 8.46 4.35
CA SER A 150 -6.18 8.69 5.76
C SER A 150 -5.26 9.74 6.42
N PHE A 151 -3.98 9.70 6.07
CA PHE A 151 -2.99 10.68 6.51
C PHE A 151 -3.24 12.06 5.93
N ALA A 152 -3.54 12.14 4.63
CA ALA A 152 -3.87 13.40 3.97
C ALA A 152 -5.13 14.06 4.56
N LEU A 153 -6.15 13.27 4.90
CA LEU A 153 -7.35 13.75 5.61
C LEU A 153 -6.99 14.41 6.93
N LEU A 154 -6.22 13.72 7.78
CA LEU A 154 -5.84 14.24 9.10
C LEU A 154 -5.05 15.54 9.00
N ALA A 155 -4.22 15.71 7.97
CA ALA A 155 -3.44 16.94 7.78
C ALA A 155 -4.29 18.18 7.47
N MET A 156 -5.58 18.02 7.13
CA MET A 156 -6.50 19.11 6.80
C MET A 156 -5.92 20.13 5.79
N HIS A 157 -5.11 19.63 4.86
CA HIS A 157 -4.41 20.45 3.88
C HIS A 157 -4.40 19.77 2.52
N TRP A 158 -4.51 20.54 1.44
CA TRP A 158 -4.61 19.99 0.07
C TRP A 158 -3.30 19.35 -0.41
N LEU A 159 -2.14 19.86 0.03
CA LEU A 159 -0.83 19.44 -0.46
C LEU A 159 -0.55 17.93 -0.29
N PRO A 160 -0.82 17.29 0.87
CA PRO A 160 -0.76 15.83 1.00
C PRO A 160 -1.56 15.04 -0.05
N PHE A 161 -2.73 15.53 -0.48
CA PHE A 161 -3.50 14.89 -1.55
C PHE A 161 -2.82 15.04 -2.90
N ALA A 162 -2.24 16.21 -3.19
CA ALA A 162 -1.47 16.43 -4.42
C ALA A 162 -0.23 15.53 -4.48
N ILE A 163 0.48 15.37 -3.34
CA ILE A 163 1.62 14.45 -3.21
C ILE A 163 1.17 13.00 -3.45
N LEU A 164 0.06 12.57 -2.84
CA LEU A 164 -0.48 11.22 -3.07
C LEU A 164 -0.85 11.00 -4.54
N GLY A 165 -1.50 11.98 -5.18
CA GLY A 165 -1.81 11.95 -6.61
C GLY A 165 -0.56 11.86 -7.48
N LEU A 166 0.49 12.60 -7.14
CA LEU A 166 1.79 12.56 -7.82
C LEU A 166 2.43 11.17 -7.71
N VAL A 167 2.49 10.59 -6.52
CA VAL A 167 3.05 9.24 -6.32
C VAL A 167 2.22 8.19 -7.05
N ALA A 168 0.88 8.31 -7.00
CA ALA A 168 0.01 7.42 -7.75
C ALA A 168 0.27 7.49 -9.27
N ALA A 169 0.41 8.69 -9.82
CA ALA A 169 0.65 8.91 -11.25
C ALA A 169 2.04 8.46 -11.71
N LEU A 170 3.09 8.72 -10.92
CA LEU A 170 4.48 8.46 -11.31
C LEU A 170 4.99 7.07 -10.91
N VAL A 171 4.40 6.46 -9.87
CA VAL A 171 4.89 5.18 -9.31
C VAL A 171 3.83 4.09 -9.43
N PHE A 172 2.64 4.30 -8.85
CA PHE A 172 1.66 3.21 -8.76
C PHE A 172 1.11 2.85 -10.14
N VAL A 173 0.54 3.80 -10.88
CA VAL A 173 -0.06 3.53 -12.21
C VAL A 173 0.94 2.90 -13.19
N PRO A 174 2.18 3.40 -13.33
CA PRO A 174 3.17 2.77 -14.20
C PRO A 174 3.51 1.33 -13.77
N ASN A 175 3.66 1.08 -12.46
CA ASN A 175 3.92 -0.28 -11.96
C ASN A 175 2.73 -1.22 -12.17
N MET A 176 1.50 -0.72 -11.98
CA MET A 176 0.28 -1.49 -12.27
C MET A 176 0.19 -1.89 -13.74
N ARG A 177 0.54 -0.98 -14.67
CA ARG A 177 0.56 -1.26 -16.12
C ARG A 177 1.65 -2.25 -16.52
N LYS A 178 2.88 -2.05 -16.04
CA LYS A 178 4.00 -3.00 -16.25
C LYS A 178 3.66 -4.39 -15.71
N LYS A 179 2.93 -4.45 -14.59
CA LYS A 179 2.43 -5.72 -14.05
C LYS A 179 1.40 -6.36 -14.97
N ASP A 180 0.40 -5.62 -15.43
CA ASP A 180 -0.61 -6.14 -16.39
C ASP A 180 0.05 -6.63 -17.70
N GLU A 181 1.05 -5.92 -18.22
CA GLU A 181 1.86 -6.34 -19.38
C GLU A 181 2.61 -7.65 -19.10
N SER A 182 3.21 -7.78 -17.92
CA SER A 182 3.85 -9.02 -17.51
C SER A 182 2.85 -10.17 -17.45
N LEU A 183 1.66 -9.94 -16.87
CA LEU A 183 0.62 -10.95 -16.69
C LEU A 183 -0.04 -11.38 -18.01
N SER A 184 0.05 -10.58 -19.09
CA SER A 184 -0.57 -10.92 -20.38
C SER A 184 0.05 -12.14 -21.07
N ARG A 185 1.17 -12.65 -20.57
CA ARG A 185 1.74 -13.94 -21.00
C ARG A 185 0.88 -15.15 -20.63
N TYR A 186 0.00 -15.02 -19.64
CA TYR A 186 -0.86 -16.12 -19.19
C TYR A 186 -2.13 -16.18 -20.04
N PRO A 187 -2.49 -17.34 -20.64
CA PRO A 187 -3.68 -17.46 -21.47
C PRO A 187 -4.97 -17.00 -20.77
N ALA A 188 -5.12 -17.30 -19.48
CA ALA A 188 -6.28 -16.90 -18.67
C ALA A 188 -6.33 -15.41 -18.28
N PHE A 189 -5.32 -14.60 -18.65
CA PHE A 189 -5.26 -13.20 -18.24
C PHE A 189 -6.35 -12.34 -18.88
N ALA A 190 -6.72 -12.61 -20.13
CA ALA A 190 -7.77 -11.85 -20.81
C ALA A 190 -9.10 -11.93 -20.05
N ASP A 191 -9.53 -13.14 -19.71
CA ASP A 191 -10.76 -13.39 -18.92
C ASP A 191 -10.65 -12.80 -17.52
N TYR A 192 -9.50 -12.95 -16.87
CA TYR A 192 -9.25 -12.36 -15.57
C TYR A 192 -9.34 -10.82 -15.61
N LYS A 193 -8.75 -10.18 -16.63
CA LYS A 193 -8.79 -8.72 -16.81
C LYS A 193 -10.20 -8.22 -17.07
N ALA A 194 -11.05 -8.99 -17.74
CA ALA A 194 -12.44 -8.63 -18.01
C ALA A 194 -13.33 -8.64 -16.76
N ARG A 195 -12.99 -9.44 -15.74
CA ARG A 195 -13.77 -9.59 -14.50
C ARG A 195 -13.14 -8.92 -13.26
N SER A 196 -12.02 -8.23 -13.44
CA SER A 196 -11.31 -7.51 -12.37
C SER A 196 -11.01 -6.08 -12.79
N GLY A 197 -11.07 -5.14 -11.83
CA GLY A 197 -10.62 -3.78 -12.08
C GLY A 197 -9.10 -3.64 -11.90
N LEU A 198 -8.52 -2.59 -12.48
CA LEU A 198 -7.10 -2.30 -12.33
C LEU A 198 -6.77 -1.97 -10.87
N LEU A 199 -7.46 -0.99 -10.29
CA LEU A 199 -7.23 -0.50 -8.92
C LEU A 199 -8.47 -0.64 -8.02
N LEU A 200 -9.67 -0.35 -8.54
CA LEU A 200 -10.92 -0.53 -7.82
C LEU A 200 -11.50 -1.92 -8.12
N PRO A 201 -12.12 -2.59 -7.13
CA PRO A 201 -12.72 -3.89 -7.35
C PRO A 201 -13.91 -3.80 -8.30
N GLN A 202 -13.98 -4.73 -9.25
CA GLN A 202 -15.12 -4.88 -10.13
C GLN A 202 -16.21 -5.68 -9.42
N LEU A 203 -17.20 -4.97 -8.89
CA LEU A 203 -18.30 -5.55 -8.11
C LEU A 203 -19.41 -6.14 -8.99
N PHE A 204 -19.52 -5.67 -10.24
CA PHE A 204 -20.58 -6.03 -11.17
C PHE A 204 -19.99 -6.50 -12.50
N GLY A 205 -20.55 -7.57 -13.08
CA GLY A 205 -20.27 -8.00 -14.46
C GLY A 205 -18.96 -8.78 -14.65
N GLY A 206 -18.97 -10.07 -14.32
CA GLY A 206 -17.94 -11.00 -14.79
C GLY A 206 -18.37 -12.44 -14.50
N ALA A 207 -18.59 -13.23 -15.56
CA ALA A 207 -18.97 -14.64 -15.48
C ALA A 207 -18.06 -15.38 -14.51
N GLN A 208 -18.65 -16.15 -13.59
CA GLN A 208 -17.88 -17.09 -12.76
C GLN A 208 -17.23 -18.11 -13.70
N PRO A 209 -15.95 -18.47 -13.50
CA PRO A 209 -15.42 -19.64 -14.17
C PRO A 209 -16.26 -20.84 -13.70
N GLU A 210 -16.80 -21.61 -14.63
CA GLU A 210 -17.32 -22.94 -14.33
C GLU A 210 -16.22 -23.69 -13.59
N ALA A 211 -16.52 -24.14 -12.37
CA ALA A 211 -15.63 -25.02 -11.66
C ALA A 211 -15.39 -26.23 -12.57
N GLN A 212 -14.14 -26.43 -13.01
CA GLN A 212 -13.77 -27.65 -13.73
C GLN A 212 -14.11 -28.82 -12.80
N THR A 213 -15.20 -29.51 -13.12
CA THR A 213 -15.53 -30.81 -12.54
C THR A 213 -14.40 -31.75 -12.89
N THR A 214 -13.49 -31.97 -11.93
CA THR A 214 -12.55 -33.07 -11.99
C THR A 214 -13.37 -34.34 -11.93
N SER A 215 -13.65 -34.92 -13.09
CA SER A 215 -14.06 -36.32 -13.21
C SER A 215 -12.91 -37.18 -12.68
N ALA A 216 -13.01 -37.59 -11.43
CA ALA A 216 -12.17 -38.63 -10.88
C ALA A 216 -12.53 -39.94 -11.60
N GLU A 217 -11.74 -40.30 -12.60
CA GLU A 217 -11.69 -41.68 -13.09
C GLU A 217 -11.08 -42.54 -11.98
N SER A 218 -11.91 -43.41 -11.41
CA SER A 218 -11.47 -44.51 -10.56
C SER A 218 -10.79 -45.58 -11.43
N PRO A 219 -9.57 -46.04 -11.12
CA PRO A 219 -9.06 -47.27 -11.71
C PRO A 219 -9.68 -48.47 -10.99
N ASN A 220 -10.20 -49.42 -11.79
CA ASN A 220 -10.54 -50.79 -11.38
C ASN A 220 -9.32 -51.55 -10.85
#